data_AF-A0A0L0VAS9-F1
#
_entry.id   AF-A0A0L0VAS9-F1
#
_cell.length_a   1.000
_cell.length_b   1.000
_cell.length_c   1.000
_cell.angle_alpha   90.00
_cell.angle_beta   90.00
_cell.angle_gamma   90.00
#
_symmetry.space_group_name_H-M   'P 1'
#
loop_
_entity.id
_entity.type
_entity.pdbx_description
1 polymer ?
#
loop_
_entity_poly.entity_id
_entity_poly.type
_entity_poly.pdbx_seq_one_letter_code
_entity_poly.pdbx_strand_id
1 'polypeptide(L)'
;MVLHPSFKDEYFKIAGWEEEWIAEALRLTQEMFNTYYKPSPRAPPSTNQHKGTKPETGNIAQLGAALAARGHSTNDPLENWLGSGLLLDDGSPIDALKWWIQQKRAGNTHGGLLQMALDVLSCPATSVDVERAFSFGRHYVTQKRHRLNSVSITRGMSVAFYSKNNLIEPGLLKKWKDHVKEEGERKRKRKPTMETIEL
;
A
#
# COMPACT_ATOMS: atom_id res chain seq x y z
N MET A 1 8.18 -6.15 -11.45
CA MET A 1 9.06 -7.32 -11.25
C MET A 1 10.35 -6.96 -10.52
N VAL A 2 11.06 -5.89 -10.91
CA VAL A 2 12.29 -5.43 -10.23
C VAL A 2 12.12 -5.23 -8.70
N LEU A 3 10.98 -4.66 -8.28
CA LEU A 3 10.63 -4.44 -6.87
C LEU A 3 9.96 -5.65 -6.19
N HIS A 4 9.84 -6.77 -6.89
CA HIS A 4 9.19 -7.97 -6.34
C HIS A 4 10.24 -8.85 -5.64
N PRO A 5 10.07 -9.18 -4.35
CA PRO A 5 11.07 -9.89 -3.56
C PRO A 5 11.53 -11.24 -4.14
N SER A 6 10.62 -11.97 -4.79
CA SER A 6 10.88 -13.30 -5.35
C SER A 6 11.43 -13.32 -6.78
N PHE A 7 11.48 -12.18 -7.48
CA PHE A 7 11.70 -12.16 -8.93
C PHE A 7 12.88 -11.27 -9.33
N LYS A 8 12.86 -10.00 -8.88
CA LYS A 8 13.87 -8.98 -9.19
C LYS A 8 14.27 -8.97 -10.67
N ASP A 9 15.57 -8.89 -10.97
CA ASP A 9 16.13 -8.95 -12.32
C ASP A 9 16.20 -10.39 -12.86
N GLU A 10 16.38 -11.38 -11.99
CA GLU A 10 16.45 -12.82 -12.33
C GLU A 10 15.23 -13.30 -13.13
N TYR A 11 14.05 -12.79 -12.82
CA TYR A 11 12.84 -13.13 -13.57
C TYR A 11 12.94 -12.80 -15.06
N PHE A 12 13.53 -11.66 -15.43
CA PHE A 12 13.61 -11.29 -16.84
C PHE A 12 14.57 -12.21 -17.61
N LYS A 13 15.65 -12.65 -16.95
CA LYS A 13 16.59 -13.63 -17.50
C LYS A 13 15.88 -14.95 -17.77
N ILE A 14 15.11 -15.45 -16.79
CA ILE A 14 14.33 -16.70 -16.92
C ILE A 14 13.21 -16.57 -17.96
N ALA A 15 12.59 -15.39 -18.05
CA ALA A 15 11.56 -15.09 -19.04
C ALA A 15 12.11 -14.90 -20.47
N GLY A 16 13.43 -15.00 -20.67
CA GLY A 16 14.07 -14.92 -21.98
C GLY A 16 14.07 -13.52 -22.59
N TRP A 17 14.09 -12.47 -21.75
CA TRP A 17 14.20 -11.09 -22.24
C TRP A 17 15.60 -10.82 -22.78
N GLU A 18 15.69 -9.99 -23.82
CA GLU A 18 16.99 -9.54 -24.33
C GLU A 18 17.69 -8.67 -23.30
N GLU A 19 19.03 -8.78 -23.22
CA GLU A 19 19.83 -8.08 -22.21
C GLU A 19 19.62 -6.55 -22.25
N GLU A 20 19.42 -5.98 -23.45
CA GLU A 20 19.14 -4.56 -23.65
C GLU A 20 17.84 -4.13 -22.93
N TRP A 21 16.78 -4.95 -23.00
CA TRP A 21 15.52 -4.67 -22.32
C TRP A 21 15.63 -4.82 -20.80
N ILE A 22 16.43 -5.79 -20.34
CA ILE A 22 16.69 -5.97 -18.90
C ILE A 22 17.45 -4.75 -18.37
N ALA A 23 18.50 -4.33 -19.07
CA ALA A 23 19.29 -3.16 -18.72
C ALA A 23 18.41 -1.89 -18.70
N GLU A 24 17.55 -1.71 -19.69
CA GLU A 24 16.66 -0.55 -19.76
C GLU A 24 15.62 -0.56 -18.63
N ALA A 25 15.03 -1.71 -18.29
CA ALA A 25 14.10 -1.83 -17.17
C ALA A 25 14.75 -1.49 -15.82
N LEU A 26 16.01 -1.92 -15.62
CA LEU A 26 16.79 -1.56 -14.44
C LEU A 26 17.13 -0.07 -14.41
N ARG A 27 17.57 0.48 -15.55
CA ARG A 27 17.88 1.90 -15.72
C ARG A 27 16.68 2.78 -15.39
N LEU A 28 15.51 2.48 -15.93
CA LEU A 28 14.26 3.19 -15.66
C LEU A 28 13.85 3.10 -14.19
N THR A 29 14.01 1.92 -13.58
CA THR A 29 13.72 1.74 -12.14
C THR A 29 14.65 2.61 -11.29
N GLN A 30 15.95 2.65 -11.62
CA GLN A 30 16.93 3.46 -10.90
C GLN A 30 16.73 4.96 -11.11
N GLU A 31 16.39 5.38 -12.33
CA GLU A 31 16.05 6.77 -12.63
C GLU A 31 14.83 7.22 -11.82
N MET A 32 13.77 6.43 -11.80
CA MET A 32 12.56 6.71 -11.02
C MET A 32 12.85 6.80 -9.52
N PHE A 33 13.64 5.87 -8.98
CA PHE A 33 14.06 5.89 -7.57
C PHE A 33 14.86 7.16 -7.23
N ASN A 34 15.89 7.47 -8.02
CA ASN A 34 16.75 8.63 -7.80
C ASN A 34 16.00 9.96 -7.93
N THR A 35 15.02 10.04 -8.84
CA THR A 35 14.28 11.27 -9.12
C THR A 35 13.23 11.57 -8.06
N TYR A 36 12.49 10.56 -7.61
CA TYR A 36 11.28 10.78 -6.80
C TYR A 36 11.33 10.23 -5.38
N TYR A 37 12.15 9.21 -5.12
CA TYR A 37 12.06 8.40 -3.90
C TYR A 37 13.32 8.42 -3.04
N LYS A 38 14.45 8.84 -3.60
CA LYS A 38 15.72 8.93 -2.87
C LYS A 38 15.58 9.91 -1.71
N PRO A 39 15.87 9.49 -0.47
CA PRO A 39 15.86 10.39 0.67
C PRO A 39 16.87 11.51 0.44
N SER A 40 16.40 12.75 0.41
CA SER A 40 17.29 13.90 0.41
C SER A 40 18.19 13.82 1.65
N PRO A 41 19.52 14.09 1.55
CA PRO A 41 20.36 14.23 2.71
C PRO A 41 19.90 15.47 3.49
N ARG A 42 18.94 15.28 4.40
CA ARG A 42 18.64 16.29 5.41
C ARG A 42 19.90 16.39 6.27
N ALA A 43 20.50 17.57 6.29
CA ALA A 43 21.56 17.90 7.23
C ALA A 43 21.14 17.40 8.62
N PRO A 44 22.02 16.70 9.36
CA PRO A 44 21.65 16.19 10.67
C PRO A 44 21.26 17.38 11.55
N PRO A 45 20.14 17.33 12.31
CA PRO A 45 19.96 18.26 13.40
C PRO A 45 21.14 18.07 14.35
N SER A 46 21.90 19.14 14.58
CA SER A 46 22.98 19.20 15.57
C SER A 46 22.47 18.71 16.92
N THR A 47 22.63 17.42 17.18
CA THR A 47 22.39 16.83 18.48
C THR A 47 23.74 16.83 19.15
N ASN A 48 23.92 17.75 20.10
CA ASN A 48 25.09 17.83 20.96
C ASN A 48 25.33 16.46 21.61
N GLN A 49 26.23 15.67 21.04
CA GLN A 49 26.67 14.44 21.67
C GLN A 49 27.66 14.79 22.78
N HIS A 50 27.16 14.61 24.01
CA HIS A 50 27.95 14.60 25.22
C HIS A 50 29.13 13.63 25.09
N LYS A 51 30.32 14.13 25.45
CA LYS A 51 31.55 13.33 25.59
C LYS A 51 31.32 12.19 26.58
N GLY A 52 31.59 10.95 26.17
CA GLY A 52 31.51 9.77 27.02
C GLY A 52 32.45 8.65 26.57
N THR A 53 33.66 8.67 27.16
CA THR A 53 34.59 7.56 27.47
C THR A 53 35.21 6.65 26.37
N LYS A 54 36.52 6.43 26.55
CA LYS A 54 37.51 5.68 25.73
C LYS A 54 37.04 4.30 25.22
N PRO A 55 37.53 3.84 24.05
CA PRO A 55 37.43 2.45 23.65
C PRO A 55 38.55 1.61 24.29
N GLU A 56 38.21 0.44 24.83
CA GLU A 56 39.17 -0.62 25.16
C GLU A 56 39.64 -1.31 23.88
N THR A 57 40.95 -1.33 23.68
CA THR A 57 41.63 -1.91 22.51
C THR A 57 41.75 -3.42 22.67
N GLY A 58 40.79 -4.16 22.14
CA GLY A 58 40.85 -5.63 22.04
C GLY A 58 40.74 -6.10 20.59
N ASN A 59 41.56 -7.07 20.20
CA ASN A 59 41.66 -7.64 18.85
C ASN A 59 40.29 -8.10 18.28
N ILE A 60 39.34 -8.45 19.16
CA ILE A 60 37.97 -8.85 18.81
C ILE A 60 37.11 -7.65 18.42
N ALA A 61 37.27 -6.50 19.07
CA ALA A 61 36.59 -5.25 18.70
C ALA A 61 37.09 -4.74 17.34
N GLN A 62 38.37 -4.94 17.05
CA GLN A 62 38.97 -4.60 15.76
C GLN A 62 38.50 -5.54 14.64
N LEU A 63 38.31 -6.84 14.95
CA LEU A 63 37.69 -7.80 14.02
C LEU A 63 36.20 -7.51 13.80
N GLY A 64 35.47 -7.11 14.85
CA GLY A 64 34.08 -6.67 14.77
C GLY A 64 33.92 -5.40 13.93
N ALA A 65 34.82 -4.43 14.10
CA ALA A 65 34.88 -3.22 13.27
C ALA A 65 35.30 -3.52 11.83
N ALA A 66 36.23 -4.46 11.61
CA ALA A 66 36.64 -4.89 10.28
C ALA A 66 35.56 -5.70 9.55
N LEU A 67 34.77 -6.51 10.26
CA LEU A 67 33.56 -7.18 9.74
C LEU A 67 32.47 -6.16 9.41
N ALA A 68 32.24 -5.17 10.28
CA ALA A 68 31.31 -4.07 10.01
C ALA A 68 31.76 -3.21 8.81
N ALA A 69 33.07 -3.03 8.62
CA ALA A 69 33.65 -2.31 7.48
C ALA A 69 33.73 -3.16 6.20
N ARG A 70 33.51 -4.48 6.26
CA ARG A 70 33.51 -5.36 5.08
C ARG A 70 32.19 -5.32 4.31
N GLY A 71 31.16 -4.69 4.85
CA GLY A 71 30.02 -4.22 4.09
C GLY A 71 30.36 -2.96 3.30
N HIS A 72 31.24 -3.05 2.30
CA HIS A 72 31.25 -2.06 1.22
C HIS A 72 30.04 -2.34 0.30
N SER A 73 28.85 -2.28 0.88
CA SER A 73 27.62 -2.04 0.15
C SER A 73 27.70 -0.61 -0.35
N THR A 74 27.53 -0.42 -1.64
CA THR A 74 27.26 0.90 -2.19
C THR A 74 26.17 1.57 -1.34
N ASN A 75 26.31 2.86 -1.05
CA ASN A 75 25.36 3.62 -0.23
C ASN A 75 23.97 3.77 -0.88
N ASP A 76 23.66 3.03 -1.95
CA ASP A 76 22.41 3.06 -2.68
C ASP A 76 21.46 1.94 -2.19
N PRO A 77 20.33 2.29 -1.53
CA PRO A 77 19.33 1.34 -1.10
C PRO A 77 18.81 0.43 -2.23
N LEU A 78 18.78 0.93 -3.46
CA LEU A 78 18.31 0.15 -4.60
C LEU A 78 19.32 -0.93 -5.02
N GLU A 79 20.61 -0.64 -4.99
CA GLU A 79 21.65 -1.64 -5.31
C GLU A 79 21.71 -2.72 -4.23
N ASN A 80 21.58 -2.34 -2.95
CA ASN A 80 21.46 -3.29 -1.86
C ASN A 80 20.21 -4.17 -2.00
N TRP A 81 19.11 -3.61 -2.49
CA TRP A 81 17.91 -4.38 -2.79
C TRP A 81 18.14 -5.38 -3.91
N LEU A 82 18.72 -4.96 -5.04
CA LEU A 82 18.98 -5.84 -6.19
C LEU A 82 20.01 -6.94 -5.84
N GLY A 83 21.04 -6.59 -5.07
CA GLY A 83 22.06 -7.54 -4.61
C GLY A 83 21.60 -8.47 -3.48
N SER A 84 20.47 -8.17 -2.81
CA SER A 84 19.92 -9.09 -1.80
C SER A 84 19.32 -10.34 -2.45
N GLY A 85 19.36 -11.47 -1.75
CA GLY A 85 18.80 -12.73 -2.26
C GLY A 85 17.31 -12.65 -2.61
N LEU A 86 16.84 -13.58 -3.45
CA LEU A 86 15.42 -13.76 -3.72
C LEU A 86 14.72 -14.30 -2.46
N LEU A 87 13.55 -13.74 -2.14
CA LEU A 87 12.74 -14.19 -1.01
C LEU A 87 11.61 -15.10 -1.50
N LEU A 88 11.60 -16.33 -1.02
CA LEU A 88 10.60 -17.36 -1.33
C LEU A 88 9.98 -17.87 -0.03
N ASP A 89 8.70 -18.23 -0.08
CA ASP A 89 7.98 -18.90 1.02
C ASP A 89 7.80 -20.36 0.63
N ASP A 90 8.61 -21.24 1.23
CA ASP A 90 8.64 -22.69 0.95
C ASP A 90 8.73 -23.04 -0.55
N GLY A 91 9.60 -22.32 -1.27
CA GLY A 91 9.81 -22.49 -2.72
C GLY A 91 8.77 -21.79 -3.60
N SER A 92 7.75 -21.16 -3.03
CA SER A 92 6.74 -20.39 -3.76
C SER A 92 7.04 -18.87 -3.75
N PRO A 93 6.65 -18.13 -4.80
CA PRO A 93 6.75 -16.67 -4.80
C PRO A 93 5.90 -16.05 -3.68
N ILE A 94 6.47 -15.06 -3.00
CA ILE A 94 5.80 -14.30 -1.96
C ILE A 94 4.91 -13.24 -2.60
N ASP A 95 3.74 -12.99 -2.01
CA ASP A 95 2.91 -11.82 -2.33
C ASP A 95 3.68 -10.53 -1.98
N ALA A 96 4.21 -9.87 -3.02
CA ALA A 96 5.06 -8.70 -2.85
C ALA A 96 4.38 -7.55 -2.09
N LEU A 97 3.09 -7.30 -2.35
CA LEU A 97 2.37 -6.22 -1.67
C LEU A 97 2.21 -6.52 -0.18
N LYS A 98 1.85 -7.76 0.17
CA LYS A 98 1.78 -8.17 1.59
C LYS A 98 3.13 -8.04 2.27
N TRP A 99 4.20 -8.47 1.61
CA TRP A 99 5.56 -8.37 2.15
C TRP A 99 5.99 -6.92 2.38
N TRP A 100 5.80 -6.03 1.40
CA TRP A 100 6.13 -4.60 1.56
C TRP A 100 5.30 -3.93 2.64
N ILE A 101 4.01 -4.28 2.79
CA ILE A 101 3.17 -3.80 3.90
C ILE A 101 3.73 -4.29 5.25
N GLN A 102 4.22 -5.53 5.33
CA GLN A 102 4.86 -6.05 6.54
C GLN A 102 6.15 -5.30 6.87
N GLN A 103 6.99 -5.00 5.87
CA GLN A 103 8.18 -4.16 6.07
C GLN A 103 7.83 -2.76 6.58
N LYS A 104 6.77 -2.13 6.03
CA LYS A 104 6.26 -0.85 6.53
C LYS A 104 5.87 -0.93 8.01
N ARG A 105 5.15 -1.98 8.39
CA ARG A 105 4.72 -2.21 9.79
C ARG A 105 5.90 -2.48 10.72
N ALA A 106 6.96 -3.10 10.23
CA ALA A 106 8.19 -3.34 10.98
C ALA A 106 9.09 -2.09 11.12
N GLY A 107 8.75 -0.98 10.46
CA GLY A 107 9.56 0.25 10.48
C GLY A 107 10.71 0.26 9.48
N ASN A 108 10.80 -0.74 8.60
CA ASN A 108 11.84 -0.83 7.58
C ASN A 108 11.44 -0.01 6.35
N THR A 109 12.05 1.16 6.19
CA THR A 109 11.79 2.05 5.04
C THR A 109 12.60 1.69 3.80
N HIS A 110 13.61 0.80 3.94
CA HIS A 110 14.54 0.41 2.86
C HIS A 110 15.09 1.62 2.10
N GLY A 111 15.42 2.70 2.83
CA GLY A 111 15.97 3.92 2.26
C GLY A 111 15.08 4.59 1.20
N GLY A 112 13.75 4.53 1.35
CA GLY A 112 12.78 5.12 0.42
C GLY A 112 12.18 4.13 -0.58
N LEU A 113 12.81 2.96 -0.75
CA LEU A 113 12.36 1.93 -1.69
C LEU A 113 10.99 1.36 -1.33
N LEU A 114 10.66 1.31 -0.03
CA LEU A 114 9.35 0.90 0.47
C LEU A 114 8.22 1.69 -0.20
N GLN A 115 8.36 3.01 -0.28
CA GLN A 115 7.31 3.88 -0.82
C GLN A 115 7.14 3.66 -2.32
N MET A 116 8.25 3.58 -3.05
CA MET A 116 8.26 3.28 -4.48
C MET A 116 7.61 1.93 -4.78
N ALA A 117 7.94 0.89 -4.03
CA ALA A 117 7.38 -0.43 -4.22
C ALA A 117 5.87 -0.46 -4.00
N LEU A 118 5.37 0.22 -2.96
CA LEU A 118 3.93 0.31 -2.72
C LEU A 118 3.21 1.07 -3.83
N ASP A 119 3.76 2.20 -4.30
CA ASP A 119 3.14 3.01 -5.35
C ASP A 119 3.08 2.25 -6.68
N VAL A 120 4.19 1.61 -7.09
CA VAL A 120 4.28 0.87 -8.35
C VAL A 120 3.45 -0.41 -8.32
N LEU A 121 3.53 -1.20 -7.25
CA LEU A 121 2.86 -2.50 -7.18
C LEU A 121 1.35 -2.39 -6.90
N SER A 122 0.88 -1.27 -6.35
CA SER A 122 -0.56 -1.03 -6.15
C SER A 122 -1.27 -0.56 -7.41
N CYS A 123 -0.53 -0.14 -8.43
CA CYS A 123 -1.08 0.28 -9.70
C CYS A 123 -1.60 -0.95 -10.48
N PRO A 124 -2.87 -0.98 -10.90
CA PRO A 124 -3.38 -2.06 -11.72
C PRO A 124 -2.68 -2.06 -13.09
N ALA A 125 -2.28 -3.24 -13.55
CA ALA A 125 -1.57 -3.39 -14.83
C ALA A 125 -2.45 -3.06 -16.06
N THR A 126 -3.78 -3.07 -15.91
CA THR A 126 -4.73 -2.85 -17.02
C THR A 126 -5.97 -2.09 -16.57
N SER A 127 -6.72 -1.51 -17.51
CA SER A 127 -8.02 -0.87 -17.24
C SER A 127 -9.14 -1.87 -16.91
N VAL A 128 -8.89 -3.18 -17.03
CA VAL A 128 -9.92 -4.23 -16.88
C VAL A 128 -10.60 -4.19 -15.53
N ASP A 129 -9.85 -3.92 -14.45
CA ASP A 129 -10.44 -3.83 -13.11
C ASP A 129 -11.41 -2.65 -12.98
N VAL A 130 -11.06 -1.52 -13.62
CA VAL A 130 -11.92 -0.33 -13.68
C VAL A 130 -13.16 -0.62 -14.53
N GLU A 131 -13.01 -1.27 -15.68
CA GLU A 131 -14.13 -1.66 -16.55
C GLU A 131 -15.08 -2.65 -15.88
N ARG A 132 -14.56 -3.61 -15.11
CA ARG A 132 -15.35 -4.53 -14.29
C ARG A 132 -16.14 -3.79 -13.22
N ALA A 133 -15.55 -2.78 -12.58
CA ALA A 133 -16.25 -1.93 -11.62
C ALA A 133 -17.39 -1.15 -12.29
N PHE A 134 -17.16 -0.54 -13.46
CA PHE A 134 -18.22 0.15 -14.21
C PHE A 134 -19.32 -0.79 -14.70
N SER A 135 -18.95 -1.99 -15.16
CA SER A 135 -19.90 -3.01 -15.61
C SER A 135 -20.82 -3.46 -14.48
N PHE A 136 -20.26 -3.67 -13.28
CA PHE A 136 -21.03 -3.95 -12.07
C PHE A 136 -22.00 -2.80 -11.74
N GLY A 137 -21.57 -1.56 -11.94
CA GLY A 137 -22.38 -0.36 -11.71
C GLY A 137 -23.40 -0.01 -12.79
N ARG A 138 -23.44 -0.75 -13.90
CA ARG A 138 -24.28 -0.41 -15.07
C ARG A 138 -25.75 -0.22 -14.72
N HIS A 139 -26.28 -1.01 -13.78
CA HIS A 139 -27.67 -0.90 -13.31
C HIS A 139 -27.98 0.43 -12.61
N TYR A 140 -26.99 1.04 -11.94
CA TYR A 140 -27.16 2.35 -11.28
C TYR A 140 -27.25 3.50 -12.28
N VAL A 141 -26.61 3.37 -13.45
CA VAL A 141 -26.46 4.47 -14.43
C VAL A 141 -27.47 4.38 -15.57
N THR A 142 -27.67 3.19 -16.16
CA THR A 142 -28.40 3.09 -17.45
C THR A 142 -29.67 2.25 -17.38
N GLN A 143 -29.63 1.05 -16.79
CA GLN A 143 -30.71 0.08 -17.02
C GLN A 143 -31.99 0.32 -16.22
N LYS A 144 -31.92 0.91 -15.02
CA LYS A 144 -33.11 1.04 -14.17
C LYS A 144 -33.69 2.47 -14.06
N ARG A 145 -33.18 3.42 -14.85
CA ARG A 145 -33.68 4.82 -14.96
C ARG A 145 -33.94 5.51 -13.60
N HIS A 146 -33.20 5.12 -12.57
CA HIS A 146 -33.20 5.84 -11.31
C HIS A 146 -32.50 7.17 -11.62
N ARG A 147 -33.18 8.31 -11.54
CA ARG A 147 -32.54 9.64 -11.66
C ARG A 147 -31.65 9.92 -10.45
N LEU A 148 -30.70 9.03 -10.17
CA LEU A 148 -29.71 9.19 -9.13
C LEU A 148 -28.70 10.22 -9.60
N ASN A 149 -28.40 11.18 -8.72
CA ASN A 149 -27.28 12.08 -8.96
C ASN A 149 -25.95 11.30 -8.85
N SER A 150 -24.88 11.90 -9.38
CA SER A 150 -23.53 11.33 -9.37
C SER A 150 -23.08 10.91 -7.98
N VAL A 151 -23.37 11.73 -6.96
CA VAL A 151 -23.02 11.45 -5.56
C VAL A 151 -23.67 10.16 -5.04
N SER A 152 -24.94 9.93 -5.36
CA SER A 152 -25.68 8.74 -4.95
C SER A 152 -25.17 7.49 -5.67
N ILE A 153 -24.83 7.62 -6.94
CA ILE A 153 -24.20 6.54 -7.72
C ILE A 153 -22.86 6.16 -7.09
N THR A 154 -21.97 7.14 -6.85
CA THR A 154 -20.66 6.89 -6.24
C THR A 154 -20.79 6.21 -4.88
N ARG A 155 -21.65 6.73 -3.99
CA ARG A 155 -21.87 6.12 -2.66
C ARG A 155 -22.42 4.70 -2.75
N GLY A 156 -23.39 4.46 -3.61
CA GLY A 156 -23.97 3.13 -3.83
C GLY A 156 -22.93 2.14 -4.35
N MET A 157 -22.11 2.58 -5.32
CA MET A 157 -21.01 1.79 -5.86
C MET A 157 -19.95 1.45 -4.81
N SER A 158 -19.56 2.41 -3.97
CA SER A 158 -18.61 2.16 -2.88
C SER A 158 -19.15 1.12 -1.91
N VAL A 159 -20.39 1.28 -1.41
CA VAL A 159 -20.99 0.31 -0.47
C VAL A 159 -21.07 -1.08 -1.09
N ALA A 160 -21.46 -1.18 -2.36
CA ALA A 160 -21.55 -2.45 -3.05
C ALA A 160 -20.17 -3.10 -3.27
N PHE A 161 -19.13 -2.31 -3.56
CA PHE A 161 -17.75 -2.79 -3.62
C PHE A 161 -17.26 -3.34 -2.28
N TYR A 162 -17.45 -2.60 -1.18
CA TYR A 162 -17.06 -3.08 0.16
C TYR A 162 -17.83 -4.34 0.56
N SER A 163 -19.13 -4.41 0.25
CA SER A 163 -19.94 -5.61 0.49
C SER A 163 -19.45 -6.82 -0.31
N LYS A 164 -19.09 -6.65 -1.59
CA LYS A 164 -18.60 -7.73 -2.45
C LYS A 164 -17.26 -8.30 -1.96
N ASN A 165 -16.42 -7.46 -1.38
CA ASN A 165 -15.11 -7.84 -0.85
C ASN A 165 -15.16 -8.31 0.62
N ASN A 166 -16.35 -8.59 1.17
CA ASN A 166 -16.54 -9.00 2.57
C ASN A 166 -15.96 -8.01 3.59
N LEU A 167 -15.88 -6.72 3.24
CA LEU A 167 -15.42 -5.66 4.12
C LEU A 167 -16.56 -5.05 4.94
N ILE A 168 -17.80 -5.45 4.66
CA ILE A 168 -18.99 -5.12 5.45
C ILE A 168 -19.51 -6.40 6.06
N GLU A 169 -19.67 -6.41 7.38
CA GLU A 169 -20.25 -7.56 8.09
C GLU A 169 -21.68 -7.85 7.58
N PRO A 170 -22.02 -9.12 7.31
CA PRO A 170 -23.36 -9.50 6.93
C PRO A 170 -24.40 -9.00 7.94
N GLY A 171 -25.45 -8.35 7.42
CA GLY A 171 -26.53 -7.83 8.25
C GLY A 171 -26.26 -6.50 8.94
N LEU A 172 -25.06 -5.91 8.84
CA LEU A 172 -24.78 -4.57 9.40
C LEU A 172 -25.74 -3.50 8.86
N LEU A 173 -25.95 -3.48 7.53
CA LEU A 173 -26.88 -2.56 6.88
C LEU A 173 -28.34 -2.80 7.29
N LYS A 174 -28.70 -4.06 7.58
CA LYS A 174 -30.05 -4.43 8.04
C LYS A 174 -30.27 -3.91 9.46
N LYS A 175 -29.34 -4.19 10.39
CA LYS A 175 -29.38 -3.68 11.77
C LYS A 175 -29.47 -2.15 11.80
N TRP A 176 -28.67 -1.46 10.98
CA TRP A 176 -28.73 -0.01 10.86
C TRP A 176 -30.11 0.49 10.39
N LYS A 177 -30.68 -0.15 9.36
CA LYS A 177 -32.01 0.21 8.83
C LYS A 177 -33.11 0.01 9.87
N ASP A 178 -33.03 -1.07 10.64
CA ASP A 178 -34.00 -1.39 11.69
C ASP A 178 -33.93 -0.34 12.81
N HIS A 179 -32.73 0.04 13.26
CA HIS A 179 -32.53 1.10 14.25
C HIS A 179 -33.08 2.47 13.80
N VAL A 180 -32.83 2.86 12.53
CA VAL A 180 -33.37 4.11 11.97
C VAL A 180 -34.91 4.09 11.94
N LYS A 181 -35.51 2.93 11.63
CA LYS A 181 -36.97 2.79 11.62
C LYS A 181 -37.54 2.91 13.04
N GLU A 182 -36.93 2.26 14.02
CA GLU A 182 -37.31 2.36 15.43
C GLU A 182 -37.18 3.79 15.97
N GLU A 183 -36.10 4.51 15.64
CA GLU A 183 -35.96 5.93 15.99
C GLU A 183 -37.02 6.82 15.34
N GLY A 184 -37.33 6.57 14.06
CA GLY A 184 -38.37 7.29 13.33
C GLY A 184 -39.75 7.10 13.98
N GLU A 185 -40.08 5.87 14.37
CA GLU A 185 -41.31 5.55 15.09
C GLU A 185 -41.34 6.18 16.48
N ARG A 186 -40.22 6.17 17.22
CA ARG A 186 -40.08 6.86 18.51
C ARG A 186 -40.26 8.37 18.40
N LYS A 187 -39.72 9.01 17.35
CA LYS A 187 -39.89 10.46 17.08
C LYS A 187 -41.32 10.80 16.67
N ARG A 188 -42.00 9.93 15.91
CA ARG A 188 -43.43 10.10 15.56
C ARG A 188 -44.33 10.01 16.78
N LYS A 189 -44.09 9.05 17.68
CA LYS A 189 -44.84 8.90 18.95
C LYS A 189 -44.64 10.06 19.94
N ARG A 190 -43.59 10.86 19.78
CA ARG A 190 -43.26 12.01 20.65
C ARG A 190 -43.79 13.36 20.16
N LYS A 191 -44.34 13.45 18.94
CA LYS A 191 -45.05 14.67 18.49
C LYS A 191 -46.51 14.56 18.98
N PRO A 192 -46.95 15.35 19.97
CA PRO A 192 -48.35 15.34 20.36
C PRO A 192 -49.17 15.91 19.20
N THR A 193 -50.33 15.32 18.94
CA THR A 193 -51.40 15.92 18.15
C THR A 193 -51.68 17.29 18.79
N MET A 194 -51.29 18.39 18.14
CA MET A 194 -51.94 19.67 18.43
C MET A 194 -53.36 19.51 17.90
N GLU A 195 -54.25 19.04 18.76
CA GLU A 195 -55.68 19.18 18.54
C GLU A 195 -55.97 20.66 18.40
N THR A 196 -56.45 21.01 17.21
CA THR A 196 -57.16 22.25 16.93
C THR A 196 -58.32 22.34 17.93
N ILE A 197 -58.16 23.13 18.99
CA ILE A 197 -59.30 23.64 19.73
C ILE A 197 -59.87 24.74 18.85
N GLU A 198 -60.91 24.40 18.07
CA GLU A 198 -61.81 25.40 17.52
C GLU A 198 -62.81 25.86 18.59
N LEU A 199 -62.93 27.19 18.67
CA LEU A 199 -63.94 28.04 19.30
C LEU A 199 -64.00 28.09 20.84
#